data_AF-A0A7M5WW12-F1
#
_entry.id   AF-A0A7M5WW12-F1
#
_cell.length_a   1.000
_cell.length_b   1.000
_cell.length_c   1.000
_cell.angle_alpha   90.00
_cell.angle_beta   90.00
_cell.angle_gamma   90.00
#
_symmetry.space_group_name_H-M   'P 1'
#
loop_
_entity.id
_entity.type
_entity.pdbx_description
1 polymer ?
#
loop_
_entity_poly.entity_id
_entity_poly.type
_entity_poly.pdbx_seq_one_letter_code
_entity_poly.pdbx_strand_id
1 'polypeptide(L)'
;MWLSCWKKRVKSRYSHRAILTFPSYSFEEYVDIVSSFLKLSEDFSCKKFRDRWNRNLDENLSEGSVCCEILLKQYNLQKDFQSLIRLLTPVVYGISNKKPFISNTDFVEAYTSLHIDSKTALLNGLSTLELSLLVAAKHVFNRREGQPFNYEMVYNEYENFLKRRLSGMQNFNKAVAYKAYEHLISLELLKSTETLSINSTSKEFKAMTLLLEPSQIKEIVYRYPECPTELRQWADSMFVY
;
A
#
# COMPACT_ATOMS: atom_id res chain seq x y z
N MET A 1 -2.05 -3.95 30.11
CA MET A 1 -3.36 -3.69 29.47
C MET A 1 -4.28 -4.91 29.38
N TRP A 2 -3.77 -6.15 29.31
CA TRP A 2 -4.60 -7.35 29.12
C TRP A 2 -5.39 -7.86 30.35
N LEU A 3 -4.86 -7.66 31.56
CA LEU A 3 -5.50 -8.14 32.81
C LEU A 3 -6.74 -7.33 33.23
N SER A 4 -7.04 -6.19 32.59
CA SER A 4 -8.22 -5.38 32.90
C SER A 4 -9.51 -5.97 32.31
N CYS A 5 -9.42 -6.81 31.28
CA CYS A 5 -10.56 -7.49 30.68
C CYS A 5 -11.05 -8.71 31.49
N TRP A 6 -10.34 -9.06 32.56
CA TRP A 6 -10.66 -10.25 33.34
C TRP A 6 -11.71 -9.97 34.42
N LYS A 7 -12.68 -10.87 34.56
CA LYS A 7 -13.66 -10.82 35.65
C LYS A 7 -12.94 -10.82 37.01
N LYS A 8 -13.43 -10.02 37.96
CA LYS A 8 -12.81 -9.81 39.29
C LYS A 8 -12.34 -11.09 39.98
N ARG A 9 -13.15 -12.16 39.96
CA ARG A 9 -12.82 -13.46 40.60
C ARG A 9 -11.66 -14.20 39.93
N VAL A 10 -11.45 -14.02 38.63
CA VAL A 10 -10.34 -14.62 37.87
C VAL A 10 -9.06 -13.83 38.12
N LYS A 11 -9.15 -12.49 38.05
CA LYS A 11 -8.03 -11.60 38.33
C LYS A 11 -7.47 -11.78 39.74
N SER A 12 -8.34 -11.93 40.74
CA SER A 12 -7.94 -12.14 42.14
C SER A 12 -7.23 -13.47 42.41
N ARG A 13 -7.45 -14.50 41.60
CA ARG A 13 -6.85 -15.84 41.76
C ARG A 13 -5.65 -16.05 40.84
N TYR A 14 -5.36 -15.10 39.95
CA TYR A 14 -4.20 -15.14 39.09
C TYR A 14 -2.95 -14.85 39.91
N SER A 15 -1.88 -15.61 39.71
CA SER A 15 -0.61 -15.45 40.44
C SER A 15 0.14 -14.16 40.12
N HIS A 16 -0.38 -13.36 39.17
CA HIS A 16 0.20 -12.11 38.68
C HIS A 16 1.62 -12.23 38.09
N ARG A 17 2.14 -13.46 37.94
CA ARG A 17 3.41 -13.71 37.26
C ARG A 17 3.17 -13.68 35.75
N ALA A 18 3.91 -12.84 35.05
CA ALA A 18 3.89 -12.76 33.60
C ALA A 18 5.33 -12.67 33.10
N ILE A 19 5.67 -13.50 32.12
CA ILE A 19 6.93 -13.39 31.38
C ILE A 19 6.61 -12.58 30.13
N LEU A 20 7.22 -11.42 30.03
CA LEU A 20 7.02 -10.49 28.92
C LEU A 20 8.18 -10.67 27.93
N THR A 21 7.89 -11.21 26.75
CA THR A 21 8.87 -11.42 25.68
C THR A 21 8.69 -10.36 24.61
N PHE A 22 9.03 -9.11 24.94
CA PHE A 22 9.05 -8.03 23.95
C PHE A 22 10.40 -8.01 23.23
N PRO A 23 10.43 -7.80 21.91
CA PRO A 23 11.67 -7.58 21.20
C PRO A 23 12.28 -6.26 21.66
N SER A 24 13.36 -6.34 22.43
CA SER A 24 14.19 -5.21 22.83
C SER A 24 15.59 -5.46 22.31
N TYR A 25 15.81 -5.20 21.03
CA TYR A 25 17.12 -5.30 20.42
C TYR A 25 17.48 -4.01 19.69
N SER A 26 18.77 -3.69 19.65
CA SER A 26 19.33 -2.56 18.91
C SER A 26 19.35 -2.84 17.40
N PHE A 27 19.66 -1.83 16.58
CA PHE A 27 19.81 -2.06 15.15
C PHE A 27 21.02 -2.95 14.83
N GLU A 28 22.11 -2.82 15.60
CA GLU A 28 23.31 -3.68 15.46
C GLU A 28 22.94 -5.14 15.72
N GLU A 29 22.22 -5.41 16.82
CA GLU A 29 21.73 -6.76 17.13
C GLU A 29 20.76 -7.28 16.07
N TYR A 30 19.96 -6.40 15.45
CA TYR A 30 19.09 -6.78 14.33
C TYR A 30 19.89 -7.24 13.11
N VAL A 31 20.97 -6.54 12.76
CA VAL A 31 21.87 -6.94 11.67
C VAL A 31 22.59 -8.25 12.01
N ASP A 32 23.00 -8.44 13.26
CA ASP A 32 23.59 -9.70 13.71
C ASP A 32 22.62 -10.89 13.58
N ILE A 33 21.34 -10.68 13.91
CA ILE A 33 20.28 -11.68 13.71
C ILE A 33 20.15 -12.04 12.22
N VAL A 34 20.12 -11.04 11.33
CA VAL A 34 20.08 -11.27 9.87
C VAL A 34 21.30 -12.05 9.41
N SER A 35 22.49 -11.66 9.86
CA SER A 35 23.74 -12.33 9.58
C SER A 35 23.68 -13.80 10.01
N SER A 36 23.14 -14.07 11.20
CA SER A 36 22.98 -15.44 11.72
C SER A 36 22.02 -16.31 10.91
N PHE A 37 20.99 -15.73 10.26
CA PHE A 37 20.06 -16.48 9.40
C PHE A 37 20.59 -16.78 8.02
N LEU A 38 21.40 -15.88 7.47
CA LEU A 38 21.88 -16.01 6.10
C LEU A 38 23.24 -16.73 6.03
N LYS A 39 24.07 -16.65 7.08
CA LYS A 39 25.37 -17.32 7.10
C LYS A 39 25.23 -18.84 7.12
N LEU A 40 26.14 -19.48 6.40
CA LEU A 40 26.25 -20.93 6.39
C LEU A 40 27.05 -21.41 7.60
N SER A 41 26.55 -22.44 8.28
CA SER A 41 27.17 -23.06 9.45
C SER A 41 28.56 -23.63 9.13
N GLU A 42 29.39 -23.79 10.17
CA GLU A 42 30.69 -24.42 10.08
C GLU A 42 30.63 -25.85 9.55
N ASP A 43 29.53 -26.56 9.82
CA ASP A 43 29.29 -27.95 9.40
C ASP A 43 28.97 -28.10 7.90
N PHE A 44 28.94 -27.00 7.14
CA PHE A 44 28.64 -27.03 5.71
C PHE A 44 29.73 -27.76 4.90
N SER A 45 29.31 -28.70 4.05
CA SER A 45 30.21 -29.65 3.37
C SER A 45 31.29 -28.98 2.50
N CYS A 46 30.95 -27.88 1.81
CA CYS A 46 31.90 -27.17 0.94
C CYS A 46 32.42 -25.89 1.60
N LYS A 47 33.54 -26.00 2.33
CA LYS A 47 34.18 -24.87 3.05
C LYS A 47 34.52 -23.68 2.14
N LYS A 48 35.06 -23.94 0.94
CA LYS A 48 35.42 -22.86 -0.01
C LYS A 48 34.20 -22.04 -0.44
N PHE A 49 33.06 -22.68 -0.65
CA PHE A 49 31.82 -21.98 -1.00
C PHE A 49 31.27 -21.23 0.20
N ARG A 50 31.23 -21.88 1.37
CA ARG A 50 30.80 -21.27 2.64
C ARG A 50 31.57 -19.98 2.93
N ASP A 51 32.88 -20.01 2.85
CA ASP A 51 33.71 -18.83 3.17
C ASP A 51 33.49 -17.70 2.17
N ARG A 52 33.28 -18.03 0.88
CA ARG A 52 32.95 -17.05 -0.16
C ARG A 52 31.55 -16.46 0.04
N TRP A 53 30.58 -17.29 0.41
CA TRP A 53 29.21 -16.91 0.73
C TRP A 53 29.15 -15.98 1.95
N ASN A 54 29.75 -16.40 3.07
CA ASN A 54 29.76 -15.63 4.30
C ASN A 54 30.48 -14.27 4.09
N ARG A 55 31.58 -14.23 3.32
CA ARG A 55 32.26 -12.96 2.98
C ARG A 55 31.38 -12.04 2.13
N ASN A 56 30.70 -12.58 1.12
CA ASN A 56 29.77 -11.80 0.31
C ASN A 56 28.62 -11.23 1.16
N LEU A 57 28.12 -11.98 2.14
CA LEU A 57 27.13 -11.48 3.08
C LEU A 57 27.69 -10.37 3.97
N ASP A 58 28.89 -10.53 4.51
CA ASP A 58 29.53 -9.50 5.34
C ASP A 58 29.76 -8.19 4.56
N GLU A 59 30.13 -8.28 3.29
CA GLU A 59 30.25 -7.12 2.38
C GLU A 59 28.88 -6.46 2.09
N ASN A 60 27.84 -7.26 1.85
CA ASN A 60 26.49 -6.72 1.61
C ASN A 60 25.83 -6.17 2.88
N LEU A 61 26.20 -6.66 4.06
CA LEU A 61 25.65 -6.21 5.36
C LEU A 61 26.50 -5.12 6.03
N SER A 62 27.61 -4.71 5.40
CA SER A 62 28.48 -3.69 5.96
C SER A 62 27.74 -2.36 6.16
N GLU A 63 28.20 -1.56 7.11
CA GLU A 63 27.68 -0.21 7.32
C GLU A 63 27.80 0.62 6.02
N GLY A 64 26.75 1.36 5.69
CA GLY A 64 26.66 2.16 4.46
C GLY A 64 26.30 1.37 3.18
N SER A 65 26.11 0.06 3.26
CA SER A 65 25.57 -0.72 2.15
C SER A 65 24.07 -0.46 1.94
N VAL A 66 23.59 -0.65 0.71
CA VAL A 66 22.17 -0.52 0.37
C VAL A 66 21.32 -1.53 1.15
N CYS A 67 21.81 -2.76 1.38
CA CYS A 67 21.09 -3.72 2.22
C CYS A 67 20.94 -3.21 3.66
N CYS A 68 22.01 -2.64 4.23
CA CYS A 68 21.97 -2.11 5.60
C CYS A 68 20.96 -0.95 5.72
N GLU A 69 20.87 -0.05 4.73
CA GLU A 69 19.84 0.99 4.68
C GLU A 69 18.41 0.41 4.63
N ILE A 70 18.20 -0.67 3.87
CA ILE A 70 16.90 -1.34 3.77
C ILE A 70 16.53 -2.03 5.08
N LEU A 71 17.49 -2.70 5.72
CA LEU A 71 17.30 -3.30 7.03
C LEU A 71 16.98 -2.22 8.07
N LEU A 72 17.61 -1.05 8.00
CA LEU A 72 17.32 0.08 8.88
C LEU A 72 15.89 0.61 8.67
N LYS A 73 15.44 0.75 7.41
CA LYS A 73 14.06 1.12 7.09
C LYS A 73 13.06 0.10 7.64
N GLN A 74 13.33 -1.19 7.43
CA GLN A 74 12.48 -2.26 7.96
C GLN A 74 12.45 -2.24 9.49
N TYR A 75 13.61 -2.12 10.14
CA TYR A 75 13.74 -2.07 11.60
C TYR A 75 12.97 -0.89 12.22
N ASN A 76 13.00 0.27 11.56
CA ASN A 76 12.26 1.44 12.02
C ASN A 76 10.73 1.28 11.85
N LEU A 77 10.29 0.47 10.88
CA LEU A 77 8.88 0.21 10.63
C LEU A 77 8.33 -0.93 11.50
N GLN A 78 9.02 -2.07 11.55
CA GLN A 78 8.61 -3.29 12.24
C GLN A 78 9.83 -4.00 12.85
N LYS A 79 9.77 -4.25 14.17
CA LYS A 79 10.79 -4.97 14.94
C LYS A 79 10.37 -6.38 15.34
N ASP A 80 9.42 -6.95 14.61
CA ASP A 80 9.03 -8.33 14.85
C ASP A 80 9.84 -9.29 13.99
N PHE A 81 9.98 -10.51 14.48
CA PHE A 81 10.74 -11.55 13.80
C PHE A 81 10.09 -12.00 12.49
N GLN A 82 8.76 -12.01 12.45
CA GLN A 82 7.98 -12.51 11.33
C GLN A 82 8.10 -11.59 10.11
N SER A 83 8.17 -10.28 10.30
CA SER A 83 8.41 -9.30 9.24
C SER A 83 9.83 -9.42 8.69
N LEU A 84 10.83 -9.68 9.54
CA LEU A 84 12.18 -9.97 9.09
C LEU A 84 12.23 -11.23 8.22
N ILE A 85 11.64 -12.34 8.66
CA ILE A 85 11.56 -13.56 7.85
C ILE A 85 10.87 -13.28 6.51
N ARG A 86 9.76 -12.53 6.53
CA ARG A 86 9.06 -12.13 5.30
C ARG A 86 9.94 -11.37 4.33
N LEU A 87 10.82 -10.48 4.84
CA LEU A 87 11.82 -9.77 4.03
C LEU A 87 12.90 -10.68 3.46
N LEU A 88 13.45 -11.59 4.27
CA LEU A 88 14.56 -12.44 3.85
C LEU A 88 14.15 -13.59 2.93
N THR A 89 12.90 -14.06 3.03
CA THR A 89 12.39 -15.18 2.22
C THR A 89 12.55 -14.98 0.70
N PRO A 90 12.06 -13.86 0.10
CA PRO A 90 12.26 -13.62 -1.33
C PRO A 90 13.73 -13.46 -1.72
N VAL A 91 14.57 -12.90 -0.84
CA VAL A 91 16.02 -12.77 -1.07
C VAL A 91 16.66 -14.14 -1.22
N VAL A 92 16.32 -15.09 -0.35
CA VAL A 92 16.81 -16.47 -0.43
C VAL A 92 16.21 -17.22 -1.62
N TYR A 93 14.94 -17.00 -1.93
CA TYR A 93 14.27 -17.64 -3.07
C TYR A 93 14.83 -17.19 -4.43
N GLY A 94 15.34 -15.96 -4.54
CA GLY A 94 15.96 -15.44 -5.75
C GLY A 94 17.30 -16.09 -6.12
N ILE A 95 17.89 -16.88 -5.21
CA ILE A 95 19.17 -17.56 -5.44
C ILE A 95 18.97 -18.69 -6.45
N SER A 96 19.79 -18.71 -7.49
CA SER A 96 19.75 -19.74 -8.51
C SER A 96 21.15 -20.07 -9.04
N ASN A 97 21.26 -21.09 -9.88
CA ASN A 97 22.54 -21.42 -10.52
C ASN A 97 23.11 -20.26 -11.38
N LYS A 98 22.25 -19.36 -11.86
CA LYS A 98 22.66 -18.16 -12.62
C LYS A 98 23.06 -17.00 -11.72
N LYS A 99 22.52 -16.96 -10.49
CA LYS A 99 22.76 -15.94 -9.48
C LYS A 99 22.98 -16.62 -8.11
N PRO A 100 24.20 -17.11 -7.84
CA PRO A 100 24.47 -17.94 -6.66
C PRO A 100 24.76 -17.13 -5.38
N PHE A 101 24.82 -15.80 -5.46
CA PHE A 101 25.13 -14.90 -4.34
C PHE A 101 24.04 -13.83 -4.21
N ILE A 102 23.83 -13.37 -2.97
CA ILE A 102 22.89 -12.31 -2.67
C ILE A 102 23.51 -10.97 -3.07
N SER A 103 22.71 -10.10 -3.68
CA SER A 103 23.10 -8.74 -4.03
C SER A 103 22.19 -7.72 -3.37
N ASN A 104 22.67 -6.48 -3.29
CA ASN A 104 21.89 -5.32 -2.87
C ASN A 104 20.52 -5.21 -3.54
N THR A 105 20.44 -5.56 -4.83
CA THR A 105 19.18 -5.52 -5.58
C THR A 105 18.12 -6.49 -5.05
N ASP A 106 18.52 -7.64 -4.49
CA ASP A 106 17.56 -8.61 -3.93
C ASP A 106 16.82 -8.04 -2.73
N PHE A 107 17.55 -7.35 -1.85
CA PHE A 107 16.96 -6.66 -0.70
C PHE A 107 16.06 -5.51 -1.14
N VAL A 108 16.46 -4.74 -2.16
CA VAL A 108 15.63 -3.66 -2.71
C VAL A 108 14.32 -4.23 -3.24
N GLU A 109 14.39 -5.24 -4.11
CA GLU A 109 13.22 -5.86 -4.72
C GLU A 109 12.32 -6.51 -3.68
N ALA A 110 12.89 -7.24 -2.71
CA ALA A 110 12.17 -7.82 -1.60
C ALA A 110 11.43 -6.76 -0.78
N TYR A 111 12.12 -5.71 -0.37
CA TYR A 111 11.53 -4.62 0.41
C TYR A 111 10.45 -3.88 -0.37
N THR A 112 10.70 -3.56 -1.65
CA THR A 112 9.70 -2.92 -2.51
C THR A 112 8.47 -3.80 -2.64
N SER A 113 8.63 -5.11 -2.89
CA SER A 113 7.51 -6.05 -3.07
C SER A 113 6.62 -6.17 -1.83
N LEU A 114 7.21 -6.13 -0.62
CA LEU A 114 6.47 -6.21 0.63
C LEU A 114 5.69 -4.94 0.97
N HIS A 115 6.19 -3.81 0.48
CA HIS A 115 5.64 -2.48 0.76
C HIS A 115 4.99 -1.83 -0.46
N ILE A 116 4.63 -2.62 -1.48
CA ILE A 116 3.81 -2.11 -2.59
C ILE A 116 2.47 -1.66 -2.01
N ASP A 117 2.10 -0.41 -2.27
CA ASP A 117 0.77 0.08 -1.93
C ASP A 117 -0.26 -0.71 -2.78
N SER A 118 -0.97 -1.61 -2.11
CA SER A 118 -2.05 -2.42 -2.70
C SER A 118 -3.11 -1.55 -3.40
N LYS A 119 -3.35 -0.32 -2.93
CA LYS A 119 -4.24 0.62 -3.62
C LYS A 119 -3.62 1.03 -4.95
N THR A 120 -2.35 1.44 -4.98
CA THR A 120 -1.69 1.88 -6.23
C THR A 120 -1.69 0.80 -7.31
N ALA A 121 -1.56 -0.48 -6.94
CA ALA A 121 -1.68 -1.59 -7.89
C ALA A 121 -3.10 -1.74 -8.46
N LEU A 122 -4.14 -1.68 -7.61
CA LEU A 122 -5.55 -1.69 -8.06
C LEU A 122 -5.87 -0.50 -8.96
N LEU A 123 -5.31 0.66 -8.64
CA LEU A 123 -5.59 1.91 -9.33
C LEU A 123 -4.98 1.98 -10.74
N ASN A 124 -3.91 1.22 -11.02
CA ASN A 124 -3.37 1.08 -12.38
C ASN A 124 -4.30 0.29 -13.32
N GLY A 125 -5.28 -0.45 -12.80
CA GLY A 125 -6.24 -1.25 -13.57
C GLY A 125 -7.52 -0.51 -13.97
N LEU A 126 -7.67 0.77 -13.62
CA LEU A 126 -8.88 1.54 -13.91
C LEU A 126 -9.01 1.88 -15.41
N SER A 127 -10.23 1.96 -15.91
CA SER A 127 -10.50 2.54 -17.23
C SER A 127 -10.40 4.07 -17.19
N THR A 128 -10.21 4.70 -18.36
CA THR A 128 -10.21 6.18 -18.47
C THR A 128 -11.51 6.80 -17.95
N LEU A 129 -12.64 6.12 -18.12
CA LEU A 129 -13.94 6.56 -17.59
C LEU A 129 -13.93 6.55 -16.06
N GLU A 130 -13.50 5.44 -15.45
CA GLU A 130 -13.41 5.33 -13.99
C GLU A 130 -12.45 6.36 -13.40
N LEU A 131 -11.30 6.58 -14.05
CA LEU A 131 -10.36 7.62 -13.66
C LEU A 131 -10.99 9.01 -13.75
N SER A 132 -11.74 9.30 -14.82
CA SER A 132 -12.45 10.59 -14.97
C SER A 132 -13.55 10.80 -13.92
N LEU A 133 -14.28 9.74 -13.54
CA LEU A 133 -15.29 9.80 -12.48
C LEU A 133 -14.66 9.94 -11.10
N LEU A 134 -13.51 9.31 -10.86
CA LEU A 134 -12.75 9.46 -9.62
C LEU A 134 -12.24 10.91 -9.48
N VAL A 135 -11.76 11.49 -10.58
CA VAL A 135 -11.33 12.87 -10.65
C VAL A 135 -12.53 13.82 -10.44
N ALA A 136 -13.68 13.55 -11.06
CA ALA A 136 -14.92 14.29 -10.80
C ALA A 136 -15.33 14.24 -9.32
N ALA A 137 -15.31 13.05 -8.71
CA ALA A 137 -15.65 12.84 -7.32
C ALA A 137 -14.73 13.63 -6.38
N LYS A 138 -13.43 13.69 -6.68
CA LYS A 138 -12.48 14.49 -5.89
C LYS A 138 -12.76 15.99 -5.99
N HIS A 139 -13.09 16.50 -7.17
CA HIS A 139 -13.51 17.91 -7.34
C HIS A 139 -14.76 18.23 -6.52
N VAL A 140 -15.78 17.37 -6.58
CA VAL A 140 -17.00 17.53 -5.77
C VAL A 140 -16.68 17.49 -4.28
N PHE A 141 -15.87 16.52 -3.85
CA PHE A 141 -15.46 16.38 -2.46
C PHE A 141 -14.73 17.63 -1.92
N ASN A 142 -13.82 18.21 -2.71
CA ASN A 142 -13.12 19.44 -2.34
C ASN A 142 -14.06 20.65 -2.26
N ARG A 143 -14.94 20.84 -3.25
CA ARG A 143 -15.90 21.96 -3.26
C ARG A 143 -16.90 21.90 -2.11
N ARG A 144 -17.13 20.70 -1.59
CA ARG A 144 -18.01 20.47 -0.44
C ARG A 144 -17.26 20.34 0.87
N GLU A 145 -15.99 20.71 0.91
CA GLU A 145 -15.17 20.73 2.13
C GLU A 145 -15.18 19.38 2.87
N GLY A 146 -15.15 18.28 2.11
CA GLY A 146 -15.13 16.92 2.63
C GLY A 146 -16.48 16.32 3.01
N GLN A 147 -17.60 17.01 2.75
CA GLN A 147 -18.93 16.45 2.97
C GLN A 147 -19.27 15.30 1.99
N PRO A 148 -20.14 14.35 2.37
CA PRO A 148 -20.56 13.25 1.51
C PRO A 148 -21.27 13.73 0.24
N PHE A 149 -21.01 13.08 -0.90
CA PHE A 149 -21.61 13.37 -2.21
C PHE A 149 -22.39 12.16 -2.74
N ASN A 150 -23.18 12.32 -3.80
CA ASN A 150 -23.88 11.23 -4.47
C ASN A 150 -23.48 11.15 -5.95
N TYR A 151 -23.99 10.14 -6.67
CA TYR A 151 -23.63 9.91 -8.07
C TYR A 151 -24.04 11.06 -8.98
N GLU A 152 -25.21 11.67 -8.78
CA GLU A 152 -25.68 12.81 -9.59
C GLU A 152 -24.67 13.96 -9.59
N MET A 153 -24.12 14.29 -8.42
CA MET A 153 -23.15 15.36 -8.29
C MET A 153 -21.85 15.04 -9.04
N VAL A 154 -21.40 13.79 -8.98
CA VAL A 154 -20.19 13.32 -9.67
C VAL A 154 -20.41 13.33 -11.18
N TYR A 155 -21.54 12.80 -11.66
CA TYR A 155 -21.87 12.76 -13.08
C TYR A 155 -22.05 14.17 -13.67
N ASN A 156 -22.70 15.08 -12.95
CA ASN A 156 -22.83 16.48 -13.38
C ASN A 156 -21.46 17.15 -13.50
N GLU A 157 -20.53 16.86 -12.58
CA GLU A 157 -19.18 17.40 -12.65
C GLU A 157 -18.38 16.82 -13.83
N TYR A 158 -18.50 15.52 -14.07
CA TYR A 158 -17.94 14.86 -15.25
C TYR A 158 -18.50 15.44 -16.56
N GLU A 159 -19.81 15.64 -16.64
CA GLU A 159 -20.47 16.21 -17.82
C GLU A 159 -20.03 17.67 -18.05
N ASN A 160 -19.90 18.45 -16.98
CA ASN A 160 -19.38 19.82 -17.05
C ASN A 160 -17.93 19.86 -17.56
N PHE A 161 -17.11 18.90 -17.14
CA PHE A 161 -15.74 18.76 -17.65
C PHE A 161 -15.72 18.46 -19.16
N LEU A 162 -16.53 17.52 -19.63
CA LEU A 162 -16.65 17.20 -21.07
C LEU A 162 -17.16 18.39 -21.89
N LYS A 163 -18.15 19.15 -21.38
CA LYS A 163 -18.68 20.34 -22.06
C LYS A 163 -17.64 21.45 -22.21
N ARG A 164 -16.72 21.57 -21.25
CA ARG A 164 -15.68 22.62 -21.23
C ARG A 164 -14.45 22.28 -22.07
N ARG A 165 -14.19 20.99 -22.34
CA ARG A 165 -13.01 20.52 -23.08
C ARG A 165 -13.46 19.83 -24.37
N LEU A 166 -13.44 20.58 -25.47
CA LEU A 166 -14.11 20.26 -26.73
C LEU A 166 -13.51 19.13 -27.60
N SER A 167 -12.50 18.39 -27.16
CA SER A 167 -11.84 17.41 -28.04
C SER A 167 -11.30 16.20 -27.29
N GLY A 168 -11.69 15.00 -27.71
CA GLY A 168 -10.93 13.75 -27.48
C GLY A 168 -11.56 12.72 -26.53
N MET A 169 -12.35 13.13 -25.53
CA MET A 169 -12.93 12.19 -24.57
C MET A 169 -14.34 11.73 -24.95
N GLN A 170 -14.57 10.41 -24.90
CA GLN A 170 -15.88 9.84 -25.18
C GLN A 170 -16.89 10.28 -24.11
N ASN A 171 -18.03 10.82 -24.56
CA ASN A 171 -19.16 11.13 -23.69
C ASN A 171 -19.98 9.87 -23.45
N PHE A 172 -19.78 9.24 -22.29
CA PHE A 172 -20.54 8.06 -21.90
C PHE A 172 -21.89 8.45 -21.32
N ASN A 173 -22.94 7.72 -21.68
CA ASN A 173 -24.25 7.94 -21.09
C ASN A 173 -24.25 7.61 -19.59
N LYS A 174 -25.26 8.15 -18.90
CA LYS A 174 -25.40 8.04 -17.45
C LYS A 174 -25.46 6.60 -16.94
N ALA A 175 -26.05 5.65 -17.68
CA ALA A 175 -26.11 4.26 -17.26
C ALA A 175 -24.74 3.56 -17.32
N VAL A 176 -23.93 3.87 -18.34
CA VAL A 176 -22.56 3.32 -18.47
C VAL A 176 -21.64 3.94 -17.43
N ALA A 177 -21.72 5.26 -17.22
CA ALA A 177 -20.97 5.93 -16.16
C ALA A 177 -21.36 5.42 -14.77
N TYR A 178 -22.63 5.05 -14.55
CA TYR A 178 -23.06 4.47 -13.29
C TYR A 178 -22.44 3.09 -13.04
N LYS A 179 -22.31 2.24 -14.07
CA LYS A 179 -21.63 0.94 -13.94
C LYS A 179 -20.14 1.10 -13.57
N ALA A 180 -19.45 2.06 -14.19
CA ALA A 180 -18.08 2.41 -13.83
C ALA A 180 -17.99 2.93 -12.38
N TYR A 181 -18.96 3.74 -11.96
CA TYR A 181 -19.07 4.21 -10.58
C TYR A 181 -19.32 3.07 -9.58
N GLU A 182 -20.18 2.10 -9.90
CA GLU A 182 -20.39 0.89 -9.09
C GLU A 182 -19.10 0.07 -8.96
N HIS A 183 -18.28 -0.01 -10.01
CA HIS A 183 -16.99 -0.67 -9.93
C HIS A 183 -16.02 0.07 -8.99
N LEU A 184 -15.96 1.41 -9.02
CA LEU A 184 -15.18 2.20 -8.05
C LEU A 184 -15.60 1.95 -6.58
N ILE A 185 -16.90 1.73 -6.34
CA ILE A 185 -17.40 1.34 -5.02
C ILE A 185 -16.94 -0.08 -4.66
N SER A 186 -16.99 -1.01 -5.61
CA SER A 186 -16.56 -2.40 -5.38
C SER A 186 -15.06 -2.52 -5.06
N LEU A 187 -14.25 -1.57 -5.54
CA LEU A 187 -12.83 -1.44 -5.25
C LEU A 187 -12.55 -0.69 -3.93
N GLU A 188 -13.60 -0.34 -3.16
CA GLU A 188 -13.51 0.43 -1.91
C GLU A 188 -12.80 1.78 -2.04
N LEU A 189 -12.82 2.38 -3.25
CA LEU A 189 -12.33 3.74 -3.47
C LEU A 189 -13.36 4.78 -3.01
N LEU A 190 -14.63 4.37 -3.04
CA LEU A 190 -15.79 5.10 -2.58
C LEU A 190 -16.54 4.26 -1.55
N LYS A 191 -17.04 4.88 -0.49
CA LYS A 191 -17.81 4.18 0.55
C LYS A 191 -19.05 4.96 0.95
N SER A 192 -20.14 4.25 1.18
CA SER A 192 -21.36 4.88 1.68
C SER A 192 -21.17 5.36 3.12
N THR A 193 -21.63 6.57 3.39
CA THR A 193 -21.65 7.15 4.74
C THR A 193 -22.93 6.82 5.50
N GLU A 194 -23.89 6.16 4.85
CA GLU A 194 -25.14 5.73 5.47
C GLU A 194 -24.90 4.46 6.30
N THR A 195 -25.11 4.54 7.61
CA THR A 195 -25.10 3.35 8.48
C THR A 195 -26.33 2.51 8.21
N LEU A 196 -26.16 1.36 7.56
CA LEU A 196 -27.11 0.24 7.39
C LEU A 196 -28.57 0.63 7.67
N SER A 197 -29.09 1.60 6.92
CA SER A 197 -30.46 2.05 7.09
C SER A 197 -31.33 1.28 6.10
N ILE A 198 -32.44 0.76 6.61
CA ILE A 198 -33.37 -0.16 5.94
C ILE A 198 -34.22 0.56 4.87
N ASN A 199 -33.95 1.84 4.59
CA ASN A 199 -34.82 2.66 3.74
C ASN A 199 -34.25 2.87 2.33
N SER A 200 -35.18 2.72 1.38
CA SER A 200 -35.05 2.65 -0.07
C SER A 200 -34.63 3.96 -0.74
N THR A 201 -33.44 4.47 -0.43
CA THR A 201 -32.84 5.53 -1.25
C THR A 201 -32.39 4.93 -2.57
N SER A 202 -32.84 5.49 -3.71
CA SER A 202 -32.38 5.06 -5.02
C SER A 202 -30.86 5.08 -5.05
N LYS A 203 -30.25 4.06 -5.68
CA LYS A 203 -28.81 3.81 -5.57
C LYS A 203 -27.95 4.98 -6.06
N GLU A 204 -28.49 5.85 -6.92
CA GLU A 204 -27.85 7.06 -7.45
C GLU A 204 -27.75 8.21 -6.43
N PHE A 205 -28.62 8.22 -5.42
CA PHE A 205 -28.72 9.30 -4.42
C PHE A 205 -28.09 8.96 -3.08
N LYS A 206 -27.52 7.74 -2.95
CA LYS A 206 -26.83 7.32 -1.73
C LYS A 206 -25.66 8.25 -1.43
N ALA A 207 -25.54 8.65 -0.17
CA ALA A 207 -24.42 9.45 0.29
C ALA A 207 -23.13 8.61 0.35
N MET A 208 -22.08 9.10 -0.31
CA MET A 208 -20.78 8.47 -0.50
C MET A 208 -19.66 9.41 -0.07
N THR A 209 -18.56 8.84 0.38
CA THR A 209 -17.29 9.54 0.66
C THR A 209 -16.14 8.90 -0.10
N LEU A 210 -15.09 9.67 -0.31
CA LEU A 210 -13.88 9.27 -1.02
C LEU A 210 -12.83 8.73 -0.03
N LEU A 211 -12.28 7.55 -0.30
CA LEU A 211 -11.29 6.87 0.57
C LEU A 211 -9.85 6.95 0.03
N LEU A 212 -9.55 8.01 -0.72
CA LEU A 212 -8.25 8.27 -1.33
C LEU A 212 -7.69 9.62 -0.90
N GLU A 213 -6.38 9.62 -0.65
CA GLU A 213 -5.64 10.86 -0.44
C GLU A 213 -5.40 11.60 -1.77
N PRO A 214 -5.26 12.94 -1.75
CA PRO A 214 -4.96 13.70 -2.94
C PRO A 214 -3.66 13.24 -3.64
N SER A 215 -2.64 12.89 -2.88
CA SER A 215 -1.35 12.35 -3.36
C SER A 215 -1.55 11.07 -4.20
N GLN A 216 -2.40 10.16 -3.73
CA GLN A 216 -2.72 8.91 -4.42
C GLN A 216 -3.39 9.20 -5.77
N ILE A 217 -4.39 10.08 -5.81
CA ILE A 217 -5.08 10.43 -7.07
C ILE A 217 -4.12 11.01 -8.09
N LYS A 218 -3.19 11.88 -7.65
CA LYS A 218 -2.15 12.44 -8.51
C LYS A 218 -1.25 11.34 -9.05
N GLU A 219 -0.70 10.49 -8.20
CA GLU A 219 0.20 9.41 -8.61
C GLU A 219 -0.43 8.51 -9.69
N ILE A 220 -1.72 8.18 -9.56
CA ILE A 220 -2.46 7.36 -10.53
C ILE A 220 -2.56 8.04 -11.89
N VAL A 221 -3.03 9.29 -11.93
CA VAL A 221 -3.19 10.04 -13.19
C VAL A 221 -1.85 10.22 -13.92
N TYR A 222 -0.76 10.33 -13.15
CA TYR A 222 0.59 10.45 -13.71
C TYR A 222 1.19 9.11 -14.17
N ARG A 223 0.86 7.99 -13.52
CA ARG A 223 1.32 6.65 -13.91
C ARG A 223 0.44 5.96 -14.95
N TYR A 224 -0.78 6.44 -15.17
CA TYR A 224 -1.72 5.84 -16.12
C TYR A 224 -1.16 5.84 -17.55
N PRO A 225 -1.01 4.67 -18.20
CA PRO A 225 -0.56 4.57 -19.59
C PRO A 225 -1.54 5.30 -20.52
N GLU A 226 -1.03 6.11 -21.44
CA GLU A 226 -1.86 6.84 -22.43
C GLU A 226 -2.98 7.71 -21.80
N CYS A 227 -2.73 8.31 -20.62
CA CYS A 227 -3.68 9.22 -19.98
C CYS A 227 -3.96 10.45 -20.87
N PRO A 228 -5.22 10.77 -21.20
CA PRO A 228 -5.56 11.98 -21.95
C PRO A 228 -5.00 13.24 -21.27
N THR A 229 -4.35 14.09 -22.05
CA THR A 229 -3.70 15.31 -21.54
C THR A 229 -4.69 16.21 -20.79
N GLU A 230 -5.93 16.29 -21.29
CA GLU A 230 -7.03 17.06 -20.71
C GLU A 230 -7.39 16.56 -19.31
N LEU A 231 -7.39 15.23 -19.12
CA LEU A 231 -7.66 14.61 -17.82
C LEU A 231 -6.54 14.89 -16.83
N ARG A 232 -5.28 14.85 -17.27
CA ARG A 232 -4.13 15.20 -16.43
C ARG A 232 -4.18 16.66 -15.97
N GLN A 233 -4.42 17.58 -16.89
CA GLN A 233 -4.59 19.01 -16.57
C GLN A 233 -5.75 19.25 -15.59
N TRP A 234 -6.86 18.52 -15.76
CA TRP A 234 -8.01 18.64 -14.88
C TRP A 234 -7.78 18.04 -13.48
N ALA A 235 -6.97 16.98 -13.39
CA ALA A 235 -6.53 16.45 -12.10
C ALA A 235 -5.60 17.44 -11.37
N ASP A 236 -4.66 18.08 -12.08
CA ASP A 236 -3.77 19.07 -11.47
C ASP A 236 -4.53 20.27 -10.87
N SER A 237 -5.66 20.66 -11.47
CA SER A 237 -6.49 21.75 -10.96
C SER A 237 -7.19 21.45 -9.63
N MET A 238 -7.09 20.24 -9.09
CA MET A 238 -7.62 19.88 -7.76
C MET A 238 -6.77 20.39 -6.60
N PHE A 239 -5.50 20.71 -6.88
CA PHE A 239 -4.48 21.00 -5.87
C PHE A 239 -4.17 22.50 -5.77
N VAL A 240 -4.84 23.32 -6.58
CA VAL A 240 -4.71 24.77 -6.56
C VAL A 240 -5.90 25.33 -5.77
N TYR A 241 -5.67 25.65 -4.49
CA TYR A 241 -6.55 26.45 -3.65
C TYR A 241 -5.74 27.55 -2.98
#